data_AF-A0A925G844-F1
#
_entry.id   AF-A0A925G844-F1
#
_cell.length_a   1.000
_cell.length_b   1.000
_cell.length_c   1.000
_cell.angle_alpha   90.00
_cell.angle_beta   90.00
_cell.angle_gamma   90.00
#
_symmetry.space_group_name_H-M   'P 1'
#
loop_
_entity.id
_entity.type
_entity.pdbx_description
1 polymer ?
#
loop_
_entity_poly.entity_id
_entity_poly.type
_entity_poly.pdbx_seq_one_letter_code
_entity_poly.pdbx_strand_id
1 'polypeptide(L)'
;DSMENVNLWLAARNVKRTKVVNSYGLNIYDLLYHEKLVLSRAAAEELNHLLDPQAQKANRASDEETPAAATENEGAEEEEAA
;
A
#
# COMPACT_ATOMS: atom_id res chain seq x y z
N ASP A 1 0.13 -4.68 -15.32
CA ASP A 1 -0.97 -5.02 -16.27
C ASP A 1 -1.82 -3.80 -16.69
N SER A 2 -2.64 -3.19 -15.81
CA SER A 2 -3.65 -2.19 -16.22
C SER A 2 -3.13 -0.83 -16.76
N MET A 3 -1.92 -0.38 -16.34
CA MET A 3 -1.31 0.88 -16.83
C MET A 3 -0.40 0.67 -18.05
N GLU A 4 -0.02 -0.56 -18.35
CA GLU A 4 0.85 -0.88 -19.49
C GLU A 4 0.07 -0.84 -20.81
N ASN A 5 -1.24 -1.14 -20.77
CA ASN A 5 -2.09 -1.08 -21.94
C ASN A 5 -2.66 0.33 -22.17
N VAL A 6 -1.87 1.16 -22.84
CA VAL A 6 -2.22 2.55 -23.19
C VAL A 6 -3.53 2.64 -23.98
N ASN A 7 -3.81 1.68 -24.85
CA ASN A 7 -5.02 1.67 -25.67
C ASN A 7 -6.29 1.48 -24.82
N LEU A 8 -6.24 0.59 -23.82
CA LEU A 8 -7.34 0.38 -22.89
C LEU A 8 -7.64 1.66 -22.11
N TRP A 9 -6.60 2.35 -21.64
CA TRP A 9 -6.76 3.60 -20.91
C TRP A 9 -7.37 4.71 -21.78
N LEU A 10 -6.88 4.87 -23.01
CA LEU A 10 -7.41 5.85 -23.97
C LEU A 10 -8.87 5.56 -24.34
N ALA A 11 -9.21 4.28 -24.53
CA ALA A 11 -10.56 3.87 -24.85
C ALA A 11 -11.53 4.10 -23.68
N ALA A 12 -11.11 3.78 -22.45
CA ALA A 12 -11.97 3.86 -21.27
C ALA A 12 -12.21 5.30 -20.79
N ARG A 13 -11.26 6.22 -21.00
CA ARG A 13 -11.35 7.61 -20.52
C ARG A 13 -12.62 8.35 -20.99
N ASN A 14 -13.11 8.03 -22.18
CA ASN A 14 -14.27 8.69 -22.77
C ASN A 14 -15.60 7.94 -22.54
N VAL A 15 -15.57 6.84 -21.80
CA VAL A 15 -16.76 6.04 -21.48
C VAL A 15 -17.33 6.48 -20.15
N LYS A 16 -18.61 6.85 -20.14
CA LYS A 16 -19.29 7.27 -18.91
C LYS A 16 -19.40 6.11 -17.93
N ARG A 17 -19.24 6.40 -16.63
CA ARG A 17 -19.36 5.43 -15.52
C ARG A 17 -18.40 4.24 -15.62
N THR A 18 -17.26 4.40 -16.30
CA THR A 18 -16.20 3.40 -16.35
C THR A 18 -14.90 4.04 -15.89
N LYS A 19 -14.17 3.34 -15.03
CA LYS A 19 -12.89 3.78 -14.49
C LYS A 19 -11.91 2.62 -14.56
N VAL A 20 -10.74 2.88 -15.14
CA VAL A 20 -9.63 1.93 -15.16
C VAL A 20 -8.65 2.35 -14.05
N VAL A 21 -8.37 1.42 -13.15
CA VAL A 21 -7.48 1.62 -12.00
C VAL A 21 -6.51 0.45 -11.90
N ASN A 22 -5.37 0.68 -11.24
CA ASN A 22 -4.41 -0.35 -10.89
C ASN A 22 -4.80 -1.01 -9.55
N SER A 23 -4.26 -2.19 -9.27
CA SER A 23 -4.45 -2.96 -8.01
C SER A 23 -4.14 -2.11 -6.77
N TYR A 24 -3.12 -1.25 -6.83
CA TYR A 24 -2.73 -0.35 -5.73
C TYR A 24 -3.56 0.93 -5.64
N GLY A 25 -4.22 1.33 -6.73
CA GLY A 25 -5.01 2.57 -6.81
C GLY A 25 -6.50 2.37 -6.58
N LEU A 26 -6.89 1.20 -6.06
CA LEU A 26 -8.27 0.80 -5.85
C LEU A 26 -8.84 1.54 -4.64
N ASN A 27 -9.82 2.41 -4.86
CA ASN A 27 -10.54 3.08 -3.79
C ASN A 27 -11.87 2.37 -3.50
N ILE A 28 -12.26 2.28 -2.23
CA ILE A 28 -13.52 1.66 -1.83
C ILE A 28 -14.74 2.38 -2.42
N TYR A 29 -14.65 3.69 -2.66
CA TYR A 29 -15.72 4.44 -3.31
C TYR A 29 -15.98 3.99 -4.74
N ASP A 30 -14.94 3.61 -5.48
CA ASP A 30 -15.10 3.11 -6.85
C ASP A 30 -15.83 1.75 -6.83
N LEU A 31 -15.54 0.89 -5.84
CA LEU A 31 -16.21 -0.40 -5.66
C LEU A 31 -17.70 -0.26 -5.35
N LEU A 32 -18.06 0.71 -4.52
CA LEU A 32 -19.46 0.96 -4.14
C LEU A 32 -20.24 1.70 -5.24
N TYR A 33 -19.55 2.52 -6.04
CA TYR A 33 -20.19 3.34 -7.08
C TYR A 33 -20.47 2.58 -8.37
N HIS A 34 -19.65 1.59 -8.72
CA HIS A 34 -19.79 0.82 -9.96
C HIS A 34 -20.62 -0.46 -9.74
N GLU A 35 -21.57 -0.71 -10.64
CA GLU A 35 -22.47 -1.89 -10.58
C GLU A 35 -21.77 -3.21 -10.88
N LYS A 36 -20.69 -3.16 -11.67
CA LYS A 36 -19.95 -4.33 -12.13
C LYS A 36 -18.46 -4.06 -12.06
N LEU A 37 -17.71 -5.07 -11.63
CA LEU A 37 -16.27 -5.04 -11.53
C LEU A 37 -15.69 -6.09 -12.48
N VAL A 38 -14.64 -5.70 -13.21
CA VAL A 38 -13.89 -6.58 -14.09
C VAL A 38 -12.44 -6.54 -13.64
N LEU A 39 -11.87 -7.70 -13.34
CA LEU A 39 -10.52 -7.87 -12.85
C LEU A 39 -9.75 -8.78 -13.80
N SER A 40 -8.49 -8.44 -14.08
CA SER A 40 -7.59 -9.40 -14.71
C SER A 40 -7.13 -10.41 -13.65
N ARG A 41 -6.68 -11.58 -14.11
CA ARG A 41 -6.19 -12.63 -13.21
C ARG A 41 -5.03 -12.13 -12.35
N ALA A 42 -4.08 -11.42 -12.96
CA ALA A 42 -2.93 -10.85 -12.25
C ALA A 42 -3.38 -9.85 -11.16
N ALA A 43 -4.32 -8.96 -11.48
CA ALA A 43 -4.86 -8.00 -10.50
C ALA A 43 -5.55 -8.69 -9.32
N ALA A 44 -6.26 -9.80 -9.55
CA ALA A 44 -6.90 -10.57 -8.48
C ALA A 44 -5.85 -11.22 -7.56
N GLU A 45 -4.78 -11.78 -8.12
CA GLU A 45 -3.69 -12.40 -7.36
C GLU A 45 -2.94 -11.34 -6.52
N GLU A 46 -2.63 -10.18 -7.10
CA GLU A 46 -2.00 -9.05 -6.40
C GLU A 46 -2.87 -8.51 -5.26
N LEU A 47 -4.16 -8.28 -5.51
CA LEU A 47 -5.10 -7.81 -4.49
C LEU A 47 -5.22 -8.82 -3.35
N ASN A 48 -5.25 -10.12 -3.66
CA ASN A 48 -5.33 -11.15 -2.65
C ASN A 48 -4.08 -11.16 -1.75
N HIS A 49 -2.90 -10.95 -2.33
CA HIS A 49 -1.66 -10.83 -1.55
C HIS A 49 -1.65 -9.57 -0.66
N LEU A 50 -2.13 -8.42 -1.18
CA LEU A 50 -2.18 -7.17 -0.41
C LEU A 50 -3.20 -7.19 0.73
N LEU A 51 -4.32 -7.86 0.50
CA LEU A 51 -5.44 -7.91 1.43
C LEU A 51 -5.38 -9.12 2.37
N ASP A 52 -4.37 -9.99 2.24
CA ASP A 52 -4.22 -11.17 3.09
C ASP A 52 -4.04 -10.74 4.56
N PRO A 53 -5.02 -11.05 5.44
CA PRO A 53 -4.95 -10.67 6.85
C PRO A 53 -3.78 -11.33 7.58
N GLN A 54 -3.30 -12.48 7.10
CA GLN A 54 -2.19 -13.21 7.72
C GLN A 54 -0.86 -12.54 7.40
N ALA A 55 -0.71 -11.99 6.19
CA ALA A 55 0.46 -11.18 5.83
C ALA A 55 0.57 -9.92 6.71
N GLN A 56 -0.57 -9.31 7.06
CA GLN A 56 -0.59 -8.15 7.96
C GLN A 56 -0.33 -8.50 9.43
N LYS A 57 -0.75 -9.68 9.90
CA LYS A 57 -0.47 -10.13 11.27
C LYS A 57 1.03 -10.36 11.52
N ALA A 58 1.75 -10.88 10.52
CA ALA A 58 3.20 -11.06 10.61
C ALA A 58 3.94 -9.72 10.75
N ASN A 59 3.54 -8.68 10.00
CA ASN A 59 4.14 -7.35 10.11
C ASN A 59 3.75 -6.60 11.38
N ARG A 60 2.50 -6.73 11.88
CA ARG A 60 2.11 -6.09 13.14
C ARG A 60 2.82 -6.67 14.36
N ALA A 61 3.20 -7.95 14.33
CA ALA A 61 3.94 -8.58 15.42
C ALA A 61 5.39 -8.05 15.54
N SER A 62 6.00 -7.56 14.45
CA SER A 62 7.33 -6.93 14.48
C SER A 62 7.33 -5.47 14.95
N ASP A 63 6.18 -4.80 14.90
CA ASP A 63 6.05 -3.39 15.30
C ASP A 63 5.78 -3.20 16.81
N GLU A 64 5.42 -4.26 17.55
CA GLU A 64 5.12 -4.19 19.00
C GLU A 64 6.27 -4.56 19.94
N GLU A 65 7.44 -4.96 19.41
CA GLU A 65 8.66 -5.18 20.21
C GLU A 65 9.61 -3.98 20.13
N THR A 66 9.24 -2.87 20.74
CA THR A 66 10.24 -1.94 21.30
C THR A 66 9.79 -1.48 22.67
N PRO A 67 10.29 -2.09 23.76
CA PRO A 67 10.00 -1.61 25.10
C PRO A 67 10.75 -0.30 25.32
N ALA A 68 10.01 0.71 25.74
CA ALA A 68 10.54 1.89 26.39
C ALA A 68 11.25 1.50 27.70
N ALA A 69 12.58 1.65 27.78
CA ALA A 69 13.33 2.10 28.97
C ALA A 69 14.84 1.89 28.80
N ALA A 70 15.60 2.98 28.65
CA ALA A 70 16.92 3.14 29.26
C ALA A 70 17.19 4.64 29.45
N THR A 71 16.98 5.08 30.69
CA THR A 71 17.36 6.35 31.29
C THR A 71 18.88 6.56 31.29
N GLU A 72 19.27 7.83 31.15
CA GLU A 72 20.32 8.53 31.91
C GLU A 72 21.73 7.90 32.01
N ASN A 73 22.70 8.54 31.36
CA ASN A 73 23.98 8.86 32.00
C ASN A 73 24.53 10.18 31.47
N GLU A 74 24.70 11.14 32.38
CA GLU A 74 25.37 12.43 32.19
C GLU A 74 26.89 12.26 32.12
N GLY A 75 27.55 13.11 31.33
CA GLY A 75 28.73 13.87 31.78
C GLY A 75 30.14 13.44 31.33
N ALA A 76 30.90 14.45 30.87
CA ALA A 76 32.36 14.54 30.63
C ALA A 76 32.85 13.88 29.32
N GLU A 77 33.59 14.53 28.42
CA GLU A 77 34.71 15.47 28.60
C GLU A 77 34.74 16.55 27.49
N GLU A 78 34.74 17.83 27.88
CA GLU A 78 35.39 18.92 27.14
C GLU A 78 36.74 19.17 27.82
N GLU A 79 37.86 18.77 27.21
CA GLU A 79 39.15 19.47 27.33
C GLU A 79 40.15 18.94 26.27
N GLU A 80 41.02 19.84 25.81
CA GLU A 80 42.20 19.65 24.93
C GLU A 80 42.00 19.34 23.42
N ALA A 81 42.09 20.40 22.61
CA ALA A 81 42.93 20.38 21.41
C ALA A 81 43.62 21.74 21.23
N ALA A 82 44.94 21.67 21.16
CA ALA A 82 45.95 22.74 21.14
C ALA A 82 45.93 23.66 19.92
#